data_AF-A0A2G2YDN2-F1
#
_entry.id   AF-A0A2G2YDN2-F1
#
_cell.length_a   1.000
_cell.length_b   1.000
_cell.length_c   1.000
_cell.angle_alpha   90.00
_cell.angle_beta   90.00
_cell.angle_gamma   90.00
#
_symmetry.space_group_name_H-M   'P 1'
#
loop_
_entity.id
_entity.type
_entity.pdbx_description
1 polymer ?
#
loop_
_entity_poly.entity_id
_entity_poly.type
_entity_poly.pdbx_seq_one_letter_code
_entity_poly.pdbx_strand_id
1 'polypeptide(L)'
;MKLIFQELVNLQEFSMDQNDIEDTLDRLRRIKSGSYRNSFNVDQLETLEMELRFLRTFTKYDRVLLPDSFVIITKKDKLIVEMLHSVFDGIPDECKASRNLERLVSHLLEFVEDGTSSRFNYELNDSHLSEYMDFLCMNFNDAAKYLDKPDPLFRRK
;
A
#
# COMPACT_ATOMS: atom_id res chain seq x y z
N MET A 1 32.43 0.94 -14.12
CA MET A 1 31.41 1.90 -14.59
C MET A 1 30.09 1.23 -14.99
N LYS A 2 30.06 0.16 -15.81
CA LYS A 2 28.81 -0.56 -16.15
C LYS A 2 28.01 -1.12 -14.96
N LEU A 3 28.70 -1.60 -13.90
CA LEU A 3 28.06 -2.12 -12.68
C LEU A 3 27.31 -1.04 -11.88
N ILE A 4 27.88 0.16 -11.77
CA ILE A 4 27.26 1.30 -11.07
C ILE A 4 26.02 1.79 -11.83
N PHE A 5 26.06 1.77 -13.18
CA PHE A 5 24.89 2.08 -13.98
C PHE A 5 23.80 1.00 -13.87
N GLN A 6 24.15 -0.28 -13.72
CA GLN A 6 23.15 -1.34 -13.50
C GLN A 6 22.52 -1.23 -12.11
N GLU A 7 23.29 -0.91 -11.07
CA GLU A 7 22.75 -0.63 -9.72
C GLU A 7 21.88 0.63 -9.70
N LEU A 8 22.25 1.69 -10.43
CA LEU A 8 21.43 2.90 -10.59
C LEU A 8 20.16 2.66 -11.41
N VAL A 9 20.19 1.78 -12.42
CA VAL A 9 19.01 1.38 -13.20
C VAL A 9 18.08 0.50 -12.36
N ASN A 10 18.63 -0.43 -11.56
CA ASN A 10 17.85 -1.27 -10.66
C ASN A 10 17.24 -0.49 -9.48
N LEU A 11 17.81 0.67 -9.11
CA LEU A 11 17.21 1.59 -8.14
C LEU A 11 15.99 2.35 -8.70
N GLN A 12 15.80 2.34 -10.03
CA GLN A 12 14.74 3.08 -10.71
C GLN A 12 13.51 2.20 -11.05
N GLU A 13 13.56 0.89 -10.84
CA GLU A 13 12.53 -0.05 -11.31
C GLU A 13 11.41 -0.36 -10.29
N PHE A 14 11.61 -0.16 -8.98
CA PHE A 14 10.51 -0.32 -8.01
C PHE A 14 9.74 1.01 -7.82
N SER A 15 9.19 1.54 -8.90
CA SER A 15 8.34 2.73 -8.85
C SER A 15 6.88 2.29 -8.94
N MET A 16 6.29 1.90 -7.81
CA MET A 16 4.84 1.73 -7.74
C MET A 16 4.17 3.07 -8.04
N ASP A 17 3.44 3.15 -9.15
CA ASP A 17 2.82 4.38 -9.61
C ASP A 17 1.72 4.82 -8.62
N GLN A 18 1.83 6.03 -8.08
CA GLN A 18 0.82 6.58 -7.19
C GLN A 18 -0.57 6.64 -7.84
N ASN A 19 -0.62 6.75 -9.17
CA ASN A 19 -1.88 6.73 -9.91
C ASN A 19 -2.60 5.38 -9.79
N ASP A 20 -1.86 4.26 -9.72
CA ASP A 20 -2.45 2.93 -9.57
C ASP A 20 -3.11 2.78 -8.17
N ILE A 21 -2.48 3.35 -7.14
CA ILE A 21 -3.03 3.38 -5.77
C ILE A 21 -4.25 4.30 -5.68
N GLU A 22 -4.17 5.51 -6.24
CA GLU A 22 -5.27 6.48 -6.20
C GLU A 22 -6.50 6.01 -6.99
N ASP A 23 -6.31 5.39 -8.16
CA ASP A 23 -7.42 4.79 -8.93
C ASP A 23 -8.11 3.68 -8.12
N THR A 24 -7.32 2.85 -7.41
CA THR A 24 -7.86 1.80 -6.54
C THR A 24 -8.64 2.40 -5.36
N LEU A 25 -8.13 3.47 -4.72
CA LEU A 25 -8.84 4.17 -3.65
C LEU A 25 -10.16 4.80 -4.14
N ASP A 26 -10.16 5.41 -5.32
CA ASP A 26 -11.37 5.98 -5.92
C ASP A 26 -12.41 4.90 -6.26
N ARG A 27 -11.97 3.71 -6.66
CA ARG A 27 -12.86 2.55 -6.84
C ARG A 27 -13.48 2.11 -5.53
N LEU A 28 -12.70 1.99 -4.45
CA LEU A 28 -13.24 1.66 -3.13
C LEU A 28 -14.29 2.68 -2.68
N ARG A 29 -14.09 3.98 -2.96
CA ARG A 29 -15.09 5.03 -2.69
C ARG A 29 -16.38 4.83 -3.49
N ARG A 30 -16.29 4.44 -4.77
CA ARG A 30 -17.46 4.14 -5.61
C ARG A 30 -18.21 2.89 -5.13
N ILE A 31 -17.49 1.85 -4.72
CA ILE A 31 -18.09 0.63 -4.15
C ILE A 31 -18.83 0.98 -2.84
N LYS A 32 -18.22 1.80 -1.98
CA LYS A 32 -18.82 2.29 -0.73
C LYS A 32 -20.08 3.13 -0.94
N SER A 33 -20.11 3.96 -1.97
CA SER A 33 -21.23 4.88 -2.25
C SER A 33 -22.33 4.29 -3.13
N GLY A 34 -22.04 3.22 -3.89
CA GLY A 34 -22.97 2.59 -4.82
C GLY A 34 -23.85 1.49 -4.21
N SER A 35 -24.71 0.90 -5.05
CA SER A 35 -25.67 -0.15 -4.69
C SER A 35 -25.04 -1.47 -4.18
N TYR A 36 -23.72 -1.63 -4.29
CA TYR A 36 -22.97 -2.80 -3.85
C TYR A 36 -22.58 -2.76 -2.37
N ARG A 37 -22.94 -1.70 -1.64
CA ARG A 37 -22.62 -1.52 -0.22
C ARG A 37 -23.01 -2.71 0.68
N ASN A 38 -24.04 -3.48 0.30
CA ASN A 38 -24.55 -4.61 1.08
C ASN A 38 -23.92 -5.97 0.71
N SER A 39 -23.12 -6.07 -0.36
CA SER A 39 -22.50 -7.33 -0.78
C SER A 39 -21.08 -7.53 -0.24
N PHE A 40 -20.51 -6.52 0.40
CA PHE A 40 -19.14 -6.53 0.89
C PHE A 40 -19.07 -6.42 2.39
N ASN A 41 -18.07 -7.07 2.97
CA ASN A 41 -17.70 -6.84 4.34
C ASN A 41 -17.13 -5.42 4.46
N VAL A 42 -17.94 -4.51 4.99
CA VAL A 42 -17.58 -3.09 5.18
C VAL A 42 -16.28 -2.95 5.95
N ASP A 43 -16.03 -3.85 6.90
CA ASP A 43 -14.82 -3.84 7.70
C ASP A 43 -13.58 -4.18 6.84
N GLN A 44 -13.65 -5.19 5.97
CA GLN A 44 -12.59 -5.51 5.02
C GLN A 44 -12.33 -4.36 4.04
N LEU A 45 -13.38 -3.67 3.59
CA LEU A 45 -13.28 -2.55 2.67
C LEU A 45 -12.66 -1.30 3.32
N GLU A 46 -12.90 -1.10 4.61
CA GLU A 46 -12.26 -0.05 5.41
C GLU A 46 -10.80 -0.37 5.71
N THR A 47 -10.49 -1.63 6.07
CA THR A 47 -9.10 -2.08 6.26
C THR A 47 -8.30 -1.95 4.97
N LEU A 48 -8.83 -2.39 3.83
CA LEU A 48 -8.13 -2.25 2.55
C LEU A 48 -7.89 -0.77 2.18
N GLU A 49 -8.85 0.12 2.41
CA GLU A 49 -8.65 1.56 2.18
C GLU A 49 -7.52 2.12 3.07
N MET A 50 -7.46 1.71 4.34
CA MET A 50 -6.42 2.12 5.27
C MET A 50 -5.03 1.65 4.82
N GLU A 51 -4.90 0.38 4.43
CA GLU A 51 -3.64 -0.19 3.99
C GLU A 51 -3.16 0.42 2.65
N LEU A 52 -4.06 0.72 1.71
CA LEU A 52 -3.70 1.44 0.48
C LEU A 52 -3.23 2.88 0.74
N ARG A 53 -3.81 3.58 1.73
CA ARG A 53 -3.32 4.91 2.14
C ARG A 53 -1.95 4.85 2.79
N PHE A 54 -1.71 3.82 3.59
CA PHE A 54 -0.38 3.53 4.12
C PHE A 54 0.62 3.31 2.99
N LEU A 55 0.27 2.45 2.02
CA LEU A 55 1.12 2.15 0.86
C LEU A 55 1.42 3.39 0.02
N ARG A 56 0.43 4.26 -0.23
CA ARG A 56 0.65 5.56 -0.90
C ARG A 56 1.65 6.44 -0.16
N THR A 57 1.54 6.49 1.17
CA THR A 57 2.44 7.29 2.00
C THR A 57 3.83 6.66 2.00
N PHE A 58 3.92 5.33 2.06
CA PHE A 58 5.15 4.58 1.93
C PHE A 58 5.87 4.87 0.60
N THR A 59 5.20 4.76 -0.54
CA THR A 59 5.82 5.00 -1.86
C THR A 59 6.28 6.44 -2.05
N LYS A 60 5.69 7.39 -1.32
CA LYS A 60 6.12 8.79 -1.33
C LYS A 60 7.42 9.04 -0.55
N TYR A 61 7.68 8.25 0.48
CA TYR A 61 8.76 8.43 1.45
C TYR A 61 9.69 7.21 1.52
N ASP A 62 9.75 6.41 0.46
CA ASP A 62 10.49 5.14 0.39
C ASP A 62 11.98 5.28 0.77
N ARG A 63 12.58 6.42 0.39
CA ARG A 63 13.99 6.76 0.63
C ARG A 63 14.39 6.99 2.09
N VAL A 64 13.43 7.20 3.00
CA VAL A 64 13.72 7.53 4.42
C VAL A 64 13.37 6.40 5.38
N LEU A 65 13.17 5.18 4.87
CA LEU A 65 12.68 4.06 5.66
C LEU A 65 13.80 3.17 6.17
N LEU A 66 13.59 2.70 7.40
CA LEU A 66 14.53 1.85 8.10
C LEU A 66 14.45 0.41 7.57
N PRO A 67 15.54 -0.37 7.64
CA PRO A 67 15.52 -1.80 7.30
C PRO A 67 14.41 -2.58 8.00
N ASP A 68 14.13 -2.27 9.28
CA ASP A 68 13.08 -2.93 10.04
C ASP A 68 11.68 -2.61 9.50
N SER A 69 11.50 -1.43 8.92
CA SER A 69 10.26 -1.05 8.24
C SER A 69 10.00 -1.96 7.04
N PHE A 70 11.04 -2.31 6.28
CA PHE A 70 10.90 -3.16 5.09
C PHE A 70 10.25 -4.51 5.41
N VAL A 71 10.68 -5.19 6.47
CA VAL A 71 10.09 -6.46 6.92
C VAL A 71 8.60 -6.32 7.27
N ILE A 72 8.22 -5.19 7.88
CA ILE A 72 6.83 -4.87 8.21
C ILE A 72 6.01 -4.63 6.95
N ILE A 73 6.58 -3.91 5.97
CA ILE A 73 5.92 -3.57 4.71
C ILE A 73 5.73 -4.81 3.84
N THR A 74 6.73 -5.67 3.69
CA THR A 74 6.59 -6.93 2.94
C THR A 74 5.47 -7.83 3.49
N LYS A 75 5.26 -7.83 4.83
CA LYS A 75 4.13 -8.55 5.44
C LYS A 75 2.79 -7.90 5.10
N LYS A 76 2.73 -6.56 5.12
CA LYS A 76 1.53 -5.80 4.75
C LYS A 76 1.19 -5.96 3.28
N ASP A 77 2.16 -5.97 2.38
CA ASP A 77 1.91 -6.10 0.93
C ASP A 77 1.25 -7.43 0.58
N LYS A 78 1.68 -8.53 1.21
CA LYS A 78 0.98 -9.82 1.10
C LYS A 78 -0.48 -9.73 1.53
N LEU A 79 -0.75 -9.09 2.67
CA LEU A 79 -2.11 -8.89 3.16
C LEU A 79 -2.94 -8.01 2.22
N ILE A 80 -2.34 -6.95 1.64
CA ILE A 80 -3.01 -6.07 0.68
C ILE A 80 -3.40 -6.86 -0.57
N VAL A 81 -2.50 -7.69 -1.11
CA VAL A 81 -2.80 -8.54 -2.27
C VAL A 81 -3.96 -9.49 -1.98
N GLU A 82 -3.96 -10.17 -0.83
CA GLU A 82 -5.06 -11.04 -0.41
C GLU A 82 -6.39 -10.28 -0.27
N MET A 83 -6.37 -9.08 0.31
CA MET A 83 -7.56 -8.23 0.45
C MET A 83 -8.05 -7.70 -0.91
N LEU A 84 -7.16 -7.34 -1.83
CA LEU A 84 -7.52 -6.92 -3.18
C LEU A 84 -8.24 -8.06 -3.91
N HIS A 85 -7.70 -9.28 -3.89
CA HIS A 85 -8.39 -10.44 -4.45
C HIS A 85 -9.74 -10.68 -3.78
N SER A 86 -9.79 -10.69 -2.45
CA SER A 86 -11.05 -10.92 -1.72
C SER A 86 -12.13 -9.87 -2.02
N VAL A 87 -11.77 -8.59 -2.16
CA VAL A 87 -12.73 -7.51 -2.43
C VAL A 87 -13.16 -7.53 -3.90
N PHE A 88 -12.23 -7.73 -4.84
CA PHE A 88 -12.51 -7.59 -6.27
C PHE A 88 -12.95 -8.89 -6.96
N ASP A 89 -12.71 -10.08 -6.40
CA ASP A 89 -13.23 -11.33 -6.95
C ASP A 89 -14.74 -11.49 -6.75
N GLY A 90 -15.33 -10.80 -5.77
CA GLY A 90 -16.78 -10.75 -5.55
C GLY A 90 -17.53 -9.71 -6.38
N ILE A 91 -16.84 -8.98 -7.27
CA ILE A 91 -17.38 -7.84 -8.03
C ILE A 91 -17.63 -8.25 -9.50
N PRO A 92 -18.74 -7.83 -10.13
CA PRO A 92 -18.96 -8.02 -11.56
C PRO A 92 -17.80 -7.44 -12.41
N ASP A 93 -17.43 -8.10 -13.51
CA ASP A 93 -16.26 -7.73 -14.34
C ASP A 93 -16.22 -6.25 -14.76
N GLU A 94 -17.40 -5.64 -14.92
CA GLU A 94 -17.61 -4.22 -15.21
C GLU A 94 -16.96 -3.27 -14.19
N CYS A 95 -16.91 -3.69 -12.93
CA CYS A 95 -16.30 -2.97 -11.82
C CYS A 95 -14.90 -3.54 -11.47
N LYS A 96 -14.56 -4.74 -11.96
CA LYS A 96 -13.27 -5.42 -11.75
C LYS A 96 -12.18 -4.95 -12.71
N ALA A 97 -12.52 -4.70 -13.98
CA ALA A 97 -11.56 -4.35 -15.02
C ALA A 97 -10.91 -2.97 -14.77
N SER A 98 -9.77 -2.93 -14.09
CA SER A 98 -8.72 -1.95 -14.38
C SER A 98 -7.40 -2.65 -14.57
N ARG A 99 -6.76 -2.30 -15.68
CA ARG A 99 -5.33 -2.55 -15.91
C ARG A 99 -4.46 -2.05 -14.74
N ASN A 100 -4.91 -1.02 -14.01
CA ASN A 100 -4.21 -0.45 -12.86
C ASN A 100 -4.24 -1.36 -11.62
N LEU A 101 -5.34 -2.10 -11.38
CA LEU A 101 -5.42 -3.04 -10.28
C LEU A 101 -4.45 -4.22 -10.49
N GLU A 102 -4.44 -4.78 -11.70
CA GLU A 102 -3.52 -5.87 -12.06
C GLU A 102 -2.06 -5.40 -11.97
N ARG A 103 -1.77 -4.16 -12.39
CA ARG A 103 -0.44 -3.55 -12.24
C ARG A 103 -0.07 -3.35 -10.76
N LEU A 104 -0.99 -2.86 -9.94
CA LEU A 104 -0.78 -2.70 -8.50
C LEU A 104 -0.46 -4.03 -7.82
N VAL A 105 -1.25 -5.07 -8.11
CA VAL A 105 -1.02 -6.44 -7.59
C VAL A 105 0.34 -6.98 -8.06
N SER A 106 0.70 -6.77 -9.33
CA SER A 106 1.99 -7.21 -9.87
C SER A 106 3.16 -6.53 -9.17
N HIS A 107 3.10 -5.20 -8.98
CA HIS A 107 4.14 -4.46 -8.25
C HIS A 107 4.24 -4.92 -6.78
N LEU A 108 3.12 -5.19 -6.11
CA LEU A 108 3.13 -5.69 -4.72
C LEU A 108 3.77 -7.08 -4.62
N LEU A 109 3.51 -7.96 -5.58
CA LEU A 109 4.12 -9.30 -5.62
C LEU A 109 5.62 -9.22 -5.90
N GLU A 110 6.04 -8.37 -6.83
CA GLU A 110 7.46 -8.14 -7.14
C GLU A 110 8.22 -7.60 -5.93
N PHE A 111 7.63 -6.67 -5.17
CA PHE A 111 8.22 -6.16 -3.92
C PHE A 111 8.46 -7.27 -2.88
N VAL A 112 7.48 -8.17 -2.77
CA VAL A 112 7.51 -9.27 -1.81
C VAL A 112 8.60 -10.29 -2.18
N GLU A 113 8.81 -10.51 -3.47
CA GLU A 113 9.87 -11.38 -3.99
C GLU A 113 11.26 -10.76 -3.85
N ASP A 114 11.39 -9.44 -4.01
CA ASP A 114 12.65 -8.70 -3.81
C ASP A 114 12.99 -8.44 -2.32
N GLY A 115 12.44 -9.26 -1.41
CA GLY A 115 12.57 -9.24 0.06
C GLY A 115 14.00 -9.25 0.64
N THR A 116 15.02 -9.14 -0.21
CA THR A 116 16.45 -9.16 0.13
C THR A 116 17.15 -7.84 -0.22
N SER A 117 16.38 -6.81 -0.59
CA SER A 117 16.90 -5.57 -1.16
C SER A 117 17.79 -4.81 -0.19
N SER A 118 19.05 -4.55 -0.58
CA SER A 118 19.99 -3.69 0.16
C SER A 118 19.61 -2.20 0.13
N ARG A 119 18.46 -1.87 -0.50
CA ARG A 119 17.92 -0.52 -0.71
C ARG A 119 17.71 0.30 0.56
N PHE A 120 17.63 -0.36 1.72
CA PHE A 120 17.30 0.30 3.00
C PHE A 120 18.48 0.47 3.96
N ASN A 121 19.72 0.18 3.52
CA ASN A 121 20.93 0.41 4.33
C ASN A 121 21.42 1.87 4.23
N TYR A 122 20.60 2.84 4.68
CA TYR A 122 20.93 4.25 4.60
C TYR A 122 21.12 4.89 6.00
N GLU A 123 22.19 5.68 6.17
CA GLU A 123 22.40 6.52 7.37
C GLU A 123 21.54 7.78 7.28
N LEU A 124 20.48 7.85 8.09
CA LEU A 124 19.60 9.02 8.18
C LEU A 124 20.38 10.28 8.57
N ASN A 125 20.21 11.35 7.78
CA ASN A 125 20.69 12.69 8.13
C ASN A 125 19.51 13.60 8.54
N ASP A 126 19.79 14.83 8.93
CA ASP A 126 18.77 15.78 9.43
C ASP A 126 17.61 16.05 8.45
N SER A 127 17.85 16.07 7.12
CA SER A 127 16.76 16.25 6.15
C SER A 127 15.88 15.01 6.04
N HIS A 128 16.50 13.82 6.06
CA HIS A 128 15.77 12.55 6.03
C HIS A 128 14.95 12.33 7.31
N LEU A 129 15.44 12.82 8.46
CA LEU A 129 14.69 12.78 9.71
C LEU A 129 13.40 13.59 9.62
N SER A 130 13.44 14.80 9.03
CA SER A 130 12.24 15.61 8.83
C SER A 130 11.21 14.90 7.94
N GLU A 131 11.66 14.29 6.84
CA GLU A 131 10.79 13.56 5.93
C GLU A 131 10.18 12.31 6.58
N TYR A 132 10.95 11.61 7.41
CA TYR A 132 10.45 10.47 8.18
C TYR A 132 9.38 10.91 9.19
N MET A 133 9.56 12.06 9.85
CA MET A 133 8.54 12.63 10.74
C MET A 133 7.28 13.03 9.98
N ASP A 134 7.41 13.58 8.76
CA ASP A 134 6.26 13.87 7.90
C ASP A 134 5.51 12.60 7.48
N PHE A 135 6.26 11.53 7.13
CA PHE A 135 5.70 10.21 6.85
C PHE A 135 4.89 9.67 8.03
N LEU A 136 5.46 9.72 9.24
CA LEU A 136 4.77 9.28 10.45
C LEU A 136 3.50 10.11 10.70
N CYS A 137 3.61 11.44 10.64
CA CYS A 137 2.47 12.34 10.82
C CYS A 137 1.34 12.05 9.82
N MET A 138 1.66 11.84 8.54
CA MET A 138 0.66 11.51 7.52
C MET A 138 -0.04 10.18 7.80
N ASN A 139 0.72 9.13 8.14
CA ASN A 139 0.14 7.82 8.46
C ASN A 139 -0.72 7.85 9.72
N PHE A 140 -0.28 8.52 10.78
CA PHE A 140 -1.07 8.66 12.01
C PHE A 140 -2.37 9.44 11.76
N ASN A 141 -2.33 10.50 10.95
CA ASN A 141 -3.53 11.26 10.60
C ASN A 141 -4.52 10.45 9.76
N ASP A 142 -4.03 9.59 8.86
CA ASP A 142 -4.90 8.70 8.09
C ASP A 142 -5.46 7.57 8.98
N ALA A 143 -4.67 6.99 9.88
CA ALA A 143 -5.12 5.96 10.82
C ALA A 143 -6.14 6.50 11.84
N ALA A 144 -5.97 7.75 12.30
CA ALA A 144 -6.85 8.38 13.28
C ALA A 144 -8.32 8.43 12.83
N LYS A 145 -8.58 8.51 11.51
CA LYS A 145 -9.93 8.49 10.92
C LYS A 145 -10.70 7.20 11.22
N TYR A 146 -10.01 6.16 11.65
CA TYR A 146 -10.56 4.83 11.91
C TYR A 146 -10.53 4.45 13.40
N LEU A 147 -9.94 5.28 14.28
CA LEU A 147 -9.85 5.03 15.72
C LEU A 147 -11.18 5.23 16.47
N ASP A 148 -12.10 6.04 15.93
CA ASP A 148 -13.45 6.23 16.50
C ASP A 148 -14.41 5.08 16.17
N LYS A 149 -13.95 4.07 15.41
CA LYS A 149 -14.73 2.88 15.08
C LYS A 149 -14.26 1.70 15.91
N PRO A 150 -15.17 0.87 16.44
CA PRO A 150 -14.77 -0.34 17.14
C PRO A 150 -13.95 -1.22 16.19
N ASP A 151 -12.78 -1.63 16.67
CA ASP A 151 -11.80 -2.39 15.90
C ASP A 151 -12.46 -3.65 15.28
N PRO A 152 -12.46 -3.77 13.94
CA PRO A 152 -13.10 -4.90 13.27
C PRO A 152 -12.46 -6.24 13.60
N LEU A 153 -11.21 -6.26 14.06
CA LEU A 153 -10.53 -7.49 14.51
C LEU A 153 -11.06 -8.02 15.85
N PHE A 154 -11.82 -7.22 16.61
CA PHE A 154 -12.36 -7.60 17.91
C PHE A 154 -13.86 -7.92 17.92
N ARG A 155 -14.51 -8.03 16.75
CA ARG A 155 -15.83 -8.68 16.67
C ARG A 155 -15.66 -10.19 16.88
N ARG A 156 -15.56 -10.60 18.15
CA ARG A 156 -15.61 -12.00 18.56
C ARG A 156 -16.97 -12.59 18.16
N LYS A 157 -16.89 -13.83 17.64
CA LYS A 157 -18.01 -14.73 17.30
C LYS A 157 -19.09 -14.80 18.38
#